data_AF-A0A1F3XUC5-F1
#
_entry.id   AF-A0A1F3XUC5-F1
#
_cell.length_a   1.000
_cell.length_b   1.000
_cell.length_c   1.000
_cell.angle_alpha   90.00
_cell.angle_beta   90.00
_cell.angle_gamma   90.00
#
_symmetry.space_group_name_H-M   'P 1'
#
loop_
_entity.id
_entity.type
_entity.pdbx_description
1 polymer ?
#
loop_
_entity_poly.entity_id
_entity_poly.type
_entity_poly.pdbx_seq_one_letter_code
_entity_poly.pdbx_strand_id
1 'polypeptide(L)'
;MNALNQAFPDLFHFYHLGTVESLTEDPPVEVSPGESGFLFRLQGDFNFNLFVSFQPEPNASQLSACAEMGNVLASRIADQLNRANGDSLGFMVSPPQWMTGGRLEQIIVHSKMIARRTYLHRNRDGVIQFQIQTSIFGAPPENLKHV
;
A
#
# COMPACT_ATOMS: atom_id res chain seq x y z
N MET A 1 -7.10 12.04 -13.60
CA MET A 1 -7.29 10.84 -12.74
C MET A 1 -6.01 10.78 -11.94
N ASN A 2 -6.04 10.96 -10.62
CA ASN A 2 -4.84 11.32 -9.83
C ASN A 2 -3.67 10.33 -10.06
N ALA A 3 -2.47 10.82 -10.38
CA ALA A 3 -1.25 10.02 -10.58
C ALA A 3 -0.99 9.01 -9.44
N LEU A 4 -1.43 9.31 -8.22
CA LEU A 4 -1.35 8.38 -7.07
C LEU A 4 -2.23 7.13 -7.22
N ASN A 5 -3.38 7.21 -7.90
CA ASN A 5 -4.18 6.02 -8.22
C ASN A 5 -3.51 5.16 -9.29
N GLN A 6 -2.84 5.79 -10.26
CA GLN A 6 -2.11 5.10 -11.32
C GLN A 6 -0.82 4.45 -10.84
N ALA A 7 -0.31 4.87 -9.68
CA ALA A 7 0.90 4.33 -9.06
C ALA A 7 0.66 3.00 -8.32
N PHE A 8 -0.56 2.50 -8.28
CA PHE A 8 -0.81 1.15 -7.79
C PHE A 8 -0.64 0.14 -8.93
N PRO A 9 0.13 -0.94 -8.73
CA PRO A 9 0.21 -1.99 -9.74
C PRO A 9 -1.15 -2.69 -9.90
N ASP A 10 -1.44 -3.18 -11.10
CA ASP A 10 -2.63 -4.02 -11.33
C ASP A 10 -2.38 -5.50 -10.99
N LEU A 11 -1.12 -5.92 -11.16
CA LEU A 11 -0.66 -7.30 -10.96
C LEU A 11 0.78 -7.31 -10.42
N PHE A 12 1.05 -8.15 -9.43
CA PHE A 12 2.42 -8.46 -9.03
C PHE A 12 2.59 -9.90 -8.56
N HIS A 13 3.78 -10.46 -8.81
CA HIS A 13 4.11 -11.84 -8.45
C HIS A 13 5.00 -11.88 -7.22
N PHE A 14 4.70 -12.80 -6.32
CA PHE A 14 5.54 -13.17 -5.19
C PHE A 14 6.18 -14.52 -5.48
N TYR A 15 7.50 -14.51 -5.69
CA TYR A 15 8.32 -15.62 -6.24
C TYR A 15 8.02 -17.01 -5.65
N HIS A 16 7.55 -17.08 -4.40
CA HIS A 16 7.21 -18.34 -3.76
C HIS A 16 5.75 -18.47 -3.27
N LEU A 17 5.00 -17.37 -3.19
CA LEU A 17 3.70 -17.34 -2.50
C LEU A 17 2.50 -17.30 -3.45
N GLY A 18 2.71 -16.88 -4.70
CA GLY A 18 1.70 -16.86 -5.74
C GLY A 18 1.51 -15.48 -6.36
N THR A 19 0.31 -15.21 -6.85
CA THR A 19 0.00 -14.00 -7.63
C THR A 19 -0.91 -13.07 -6.84
N VAL A 20 -0.63 -11.77 -6.92
CA VAL A 20 -1.46 -10.72 -6.33
C VAL A 20 -2.13 -9.91 -7.43
N GLU A 21 -3.46 -9.89 -7.43
CA GLU A 21 -4.30 -9.28 -8.48
C GLU A 21 -5.15 -8.14 -7.87
N SER A 22 -5.24 -7.00 -8.55
CA SER A 22 -6.17 -5.92 -8.17
C SER A 22 -7.63 -6.34 -8.40
N LEU A 23 -8.50 -6.09 -7.41
CA LEU A 23 -9.95 -6.33 -7.54
C LEU A 23 -10.70 -5.10 -8.03
N THR A 24 -10.41 -3.94 -7.44
CA THR A 24 -11.18 -2.71 -7.65
C THR A 24 -10.38 -1.50 -7.19
N GLU A 25 -10.55 -0.35 -7.87
CA GLU A 25 -10.29 0.95 -7.25
C GLU A 25 -11.43 1.25 -6.28
N ASP A 26 -11.20 1.00 -4.99
CA ASP A 26 -12.20 1.32 -3.97
C ASP A 26 -12.24 2.85 -3.80
N PRO A 27 -13.44 3.45 -3.62
CA PRO A 27 -13.50 4.84 -3.19
C PRO A 27 -12.69 5.01 -1.90
N PRO A 28 -12.11 6.19 -1.65
CA PRO A 28 -11.40 6.45 -0.40
C PRO A 28 -12.37 6.39 0.79
N VAL A 29 -12.57 5.19 1.35
CA VAL A 29 -13.27 4.93 2.62
C VAL A 29 -12.26 4.90 3.77
N GLU A 30 -12.57 5.58 4.87
CA GLU A 30 -11.77 5.60 6.10
C GLU A 30 -11.36 4.17 6.51
N VAL A 31 -10.13 4.05 7.04
CA VAL A 31 -9.65 2.77 7.58
C VAL A 31 -10.57 2.35 8.71
N SER A 32 -11.04 1.10 8.69
CA SER A 32 -11.95 0.64 9.72
C SER A 32 -11.21 0.59 11.07
N PRO A 33 -11.81 1.09 12.16
CA PRO A 33 -11.26 0.95 13.49
C PRO A 33 -10.93 -0.52 13.78
N GLY A 34 -9.71 -0.78 14.25
CA GLY A 34 -9.25 -2.13 14.62
C GLY A 34 -8.49 -2.90 13.54
N GLU A 35 -8.27 -2.34 12.35
CA GLU A 35 -7.39 -2.97 11.35
C GLU A 35 -5.92 -3.00 11.80
N SER A 36 -5.29 -4.16 11.69
CA SER A 36 -3.84 -4.34 11.84
C SER A 36 -3.17 -4.44 10.47
N GLY A 37 -1.91 -4.03 10.38
CA GLY A 37 -1.16 -4.12 9.14
C GLY A 37 0.24 -3.55 9.23
N PHE A 38 0.89 -3.41 8.07
CA PHE A 38 2.22 -2.82 7.96
C PHE A 38 2.14 -1.39 7.46
N LEU A 39 2.89 -0.51 8.12
CA LEU A 39 3.09 0.87 7.71
C LEU A 39 4.47 1.02 7.06
N PHE A 40 4.49 1.65 5.90
CA PHE A 40 5.68 2.03 5.16
C PHE A 40 5.65 3.55 4.95
N ARG A 41 6.78 4.21 5.16
CA ARG A 41 6.94 5.63 4.83
C ARG A 41 7.66 5.73 3.49
N LEU A 42 7.04 6.42 2.55
CA LEU A 42 7.65 6.82 1.29
C LEU A 42 8.18 8.25 1.51
N GLN A 43 9.50 8.41 1.56
CA GLN A 43 10.15 9.68 1.88
C GLN A 43 11.01 10.16 0.71
N GLY A 44 10.94 11.45 0.38
CA GLY A 44 11.60 11.98 -0.79
C GLY A 44 11.14 13.40 -1.11
N ASP A 45 10.94 13.67 -2.40
CA ASP A 45 10.31 14.90 -2.88
C ASP A 45 8.92 15.11 -2.27
N PHE A 46 8.21 14.00 -2.00
CA PHE A 46 6.96 13.98 -1.26
C PHE A 46 7.01 12.93 -0.17
N ASN A 47 6.25 13.18 0.91
CA ASN A 47 6.17 12.27 2.06
C ASN A 47 4.78 11.67 2.14
N PHE A 48 4.70 10.34 2.02
CA PHE A 48 3.46 9.60 2.14
C PHE A 48 3.61 8.45 3.14
N ASN A 49 2.50 8.10 3.77
CA ASN A 49 2.37 6.88 4.55
C ASN A 49 1.56 5.87 3.72
N LEU A 50 2.14 4.71 3.44
CA LEU A 50 1.43 3.57 2.87
C LEU A 50 1.12 2.58 3.99
N PHE A 51 -0.16 2.35 4.23
CA PHE A 51 -0.63 1.29 5.12
C PHE A 51 -1.11 0.10 4.30
N VAL A 52 -0.73 -1.10 4.70
CA VAL A 52 -1.09 -2.37 4.06
C VAL A 52 -1.72 -3.29 5.10
N SER A 53 -3.04 -3.45 5.06
CA SER A 53 -3.78 -4.39 5.90
C SER A 53 -4.14 -5.67 5.14
N PHE A 54 -4.39 -6.73 5.90
CA PHE A 54 -4.62 -8.08 5.40
C PHE A 54 -5.88 -8.66 6.05
N GLN A 55 -6.75 -9.27 5.25
CA GLN A 55 -7.93 -9.97 5.73
C GLN A 55 -7.96 -11.41 5.15
N PRO A 56 -8.03 -12.46 6.00
CA PRO A 56 -7.99 -12.39 7.47
C PRO A 56 -6.62 -11.88 8.00
N GLU A 57 -6.59 -11.46 9.27
CA GLU A 57 -5.35 -10.99 9.90
C GLU A 57 -4.30 -12.11 9.92
N PRO A 58 -3.03 -11.84 9.54
CA PRO A 58 -1.99 -12.84 9.49
C PRO A 58 -1.60 -13.31 10.88
N ASN A 59 -1.38 -14.62 11.02
CA ASN A 59 -0.79 -15.17 12.22
C ASN A 59 0.74 -14.92 12.27
N ALA A 60 1.38 -15.26 13.40
CA ALA A 60 2.80 -15.01 13.63
C ALA A 60 3.73 -15.62 12.56
N SER A 61 3.40 -16.77 11.97
CA SER A 61 4.23 -17.39 10.92
C SER A 61 4.05 -16.72 9.56
N GLN A 62 2.99 -15.94 9.37
CA GLN A 62 2.68 -15.22 8.13
C GLN A 62 3.21 -13.78 8.11
N LEU A 63 3.53 -13.20 9.28
CA LEU A 63 3.96 -11.79 9.39
C LEU A 63 5.15 -11.45 8.50
N SER A 64 6.17 -12.31 8.41
CA SER A 64 7.35 -12.05 7.57
C SER A 64 6.98 -11.98 6.08
N ALA A 65 6.11 -12.89 5.62
CA ALA A 65 5.66 -12.91 4.24
C ALA A 65 4.79 -11.68 3.91
N CYS A 66 3.90 -11.29 4.81
CA CYS A 66 3.09 -10.08 4.69
C CYS A 66 3.94 -8.80 4.68
N ALA A 67 4.99 -8.72 5.50
CA ALA A 67 5.94 -7.62 5.50
C ALA A 67 6.68 -7.51 4.16
N GLU A 68 7.12 -8.65 3.61
CA GLU A 68 7.75 -8.70 2.30
C GLU A 68 6.78 -8.25 1.19
N MET A 69 5.53 -8.73 1.22
CA MET A 69 4.47 -8.31 0.29
C MET A 69 4.26 -6.80 0.31
N GLY A 70 4.17 -6.21 1.51
CA GLY A 70 4.07 -4.77 1.67
C GLY A 70 5.29 -4.01 1.14
N ASN A 71 6.51 -4.53 1.35
CA ASN A 71 7.75 -3.92 0.83
C ASN A 71 7.77 -3.88 -0.70
N VAL A 72 7.43 -4.99 -1.36
CA VAL A 72 7.38 -5.05 -2.83
C VAL A 72 6.34 -4.09 -3.36
N LEU A 73 5.17 -4.02 -2.73
CA LEU A 73 4.12 -3.10 -3.12
C LEU A 73 4.57 -1.64 -2.95
N ALA A 74 5.15 -1.30 -1.79
CA ALA A 74 5.65 0.05 -1.51
C ALA A 74 6.72 0.48 -2.53
N SER A 75 7.63 -0.44 -2.87
CA SER A 75 8.69 -0.20 -3.86
C SER A 75 8.11 0.01 -5.25
N ARG A 76 7.12 -0.81 -5.66
CA ARG A 76 6.44 -0.63 -6.95
C ARG A 76 5.69 0.69 -7.04
N ILE A 77 5.03 1.11 -5.96
CA ILE A 77 4.36 2.40 -5.89
C ILE A 77 5.37 3.54 -6.04
N ALA A 78 6.50 3.47 -5.34
CA ALA A 78 7.58 4.44 -5.46
C ALA A 78 8.11 4.54 -6.90
N ASP A 79 8.39 3.40 -7.53
CA ASP A 79 8.89 3.33 -8.90
C ASP A 79 7.87 3.88 -9.91
N GLN A 80 6.58 3.54 -9.75
CA GLN A 80 5.53 4.04 -10.64
C GLN A 80 5.30 5.54 -10.47
N LEU A 81 5.37 6.07 -9.25
CA LEU A 81 5.34 7.51 -9.01
C LEU A 81 6.52 8.21 -9.69
N ASN A 82 7.72 7.65 -9.58
CA ASN A 82 8.89 8.23 -10.25
C ASN A 82 8.71 8.26 -11.78
N ARG A 83 8.32 7.14 -12.38
CA ARG A 83 8.10 7.03 -13.84
C ARG A 83 7.00 7.95 -14.35
N ALA A 84 5.89 8.06 -13.62
CA ALA A 84 4.78 8.95 -13.98
C ALA A 84 5.21 10.44 -13.99
N ASN A 85 6.32 10.77 -13.33
CA ASN A 85 6.89 12.12 -13.26
C ASN A 85 8.21 12.23 -14.05
N GLY A 86 8.41 11.39 -15.08
CA GLY A 86 9.56 11.48 -15.98
C GLY A 86 10.90 11.13 -15.31
N ASP A 87 10.87 10.19 -14.36
CA ASP A 87 12.05 9.70 -13.63
C ASP A 87 12.80 10.80 -12.84
N SER A 88 12.07 11.84 -12.43
CA SER A 88 12.62 13.01 -11.74
C SER A 88 12.45 12.99 -10.21
N LEU A 89 11.70 12.02 -9.66
CA LEU A 89 11.40 11.95 -8.23
C LEU A 89 12.23 10.88 -7.53
N GLY A 90 12.85 11.22 -6.42
CA GLY A 90 13.56 10.28 -5.56
C GLY A 90 12.69 9.85 -4.38
N PHE A 91 12.44 8.56 -4.23
CA PHE A 91 11.75 8.00 -3.07
C PHE A 91 12.61 6.95 -2.35
N MET A 92 12.61 7.03 -1.03
CA MET A 92 13.11 5.99 -0.12
C MET A 92 11.92 5.36 0.59
N VAL A 93 11.90 4.03 0.65
CA VAL A 93 10.89 3.26 1.39
C VAL A 93 11.47 2.89 2.76
N SER A 94 10.80 3.25 3.84
CA SER A 94 11.20 2.84 5.18
C SER A 94 11.02 1.33 5.39
N PRO A 95 11.74 0.73 6.35
CA PRO A 95 11.43 -0.63 6.81
C PRO A 95 9.95 -0.77 7.25
N PRO A 96 9.35 -1.97 7.12
CA PRO A 96 7.97 -2.24 7.55
C PRO A 96 7.83 -2.04 9.06
N GLN A 97 6.77 -1.34 9.48
CA GLN A 97 6.38 -1.22 10.87
C GLN A 97 5.02 -1.89 11.09
N TRP A 98 4.96 -2.90 11.96
CA TRP A 98 3.68 -3.49 12.33
C TRP A 98 2.88 -2.52 13.20
N MET A 99 1.63 -2.31 12.80
CA MET A 99 0.70 -1.36 13.41
C MET A 99 -0.59 -2.09 13.76
N THR A 100 -1.09 -1.83 14.96
CA THR A 100 -2.43 -2.22 15.39
C THR A 100 -3.37 -1.01 15.28
N GLY A 101 -4.68 -1.26 15.12
CA GLY A 101 -5.68 -0.23 14.80
C GLY A 101 -5.57 1.04 15.66
N GLY A 102 -5.43 0.91 16.98
CA GLY A 102 -5.35 2.07 17.87
C GLY A 102 -4.11 2.96 17.66
N ARG A 103 -2.98 2.41 17.22
CA ARG A 103 -1.79 3.23 16.86
C ARG A 103 -1.92 3.82 15.46
N LEU A 104 -2.58 3.09 14.55
CA LEU A 104 -2.79 3.53 13.19
C LEU A 104 -3.72 4.76 13.15
N GLU A 105 -4.80 4.74 13.94
CA GLU A 105 -5.72 5.87 14.09
C GLU A 105 -4.97 7.15 14.47
N GLN A 106 -4.04 7.08 15.43
CA GLN A 106 -3.24 8.25 15.85
C GLN A 106 -2.40 8.85 14.71
N ILE A 107 -1.95 8.03 13.76
CA ILE A 107 -1.16 8.47 12.60
C ILE A 107 -2.08 9.00 11.48
N ILE A 108 -3.22 8.36 11.26
CA ILE A 108 -4.16 8.70 10.18
C ILE A 108 -5.01 9.92 10.53
N VAL A 109 -5.34 10.19 11.79
CA VAL A 109 -6.22 11.31 12.20
C VAL A 109 -5.80 12.66 11.64
N HIS A 110 -4.50 12.86 11.41
CA HIS A 110 -3.95 14.12 10.88
C HIS A 110 -3.62 14.05 9.37
N SER A 111 -3.95 12.95 8.71
CA SER A 111 -3.57 12.68 7.33
C SER A 111 -4.81 12.45 6.47
N LYS A 112 -4.88 13.11 5.31
CA LYS A 112 -5.93 12.82 4.33
C LYS A 112 -5.58 11.51 3.62
N MET A 113 -6.53 10.58 3.56
CA MET A 113 -6.40 9.44 2.67
C MET A 113 -6.58 9.91 1.22
N ILE A 114 -5.58 9.62 0.39
CA ILE A 114 -5.52 10.13 -0.98
C ILE A 114 -5.95 9.04 -1.98
N ALA A 115 -5.62 7.77 -1.68
CA ALA A 115 -5.91 6.65 -2.55
C ALA A 115 -6.03 5.35 -1.76
N ARG A 116 -6.84 4.42 -2.29
CA ARG A 116 -7.03 3.07 -1.77
C ARG A 116 -7.10 2.07 -2.91
N ARG A 117 -6.56 0.87 -2.71
CA ARG A 117 -6.76 -0.27 -3.60
C ARG A 117 -6.84 -1.57 -2.82
N THR A 118 -7.66 -2.50 -3.32
CA THR A 118 -7.79 -3.84 -2.76
C THR A 118 -7.23 -4.86 -3.75
N TYR A 119 -6.45 -5.80 -3.23
CA TYR A 119 -5.87 -6.92 -3.98
C TYR A 119 -6.28 -8.27 -3.40
N LEU A 120 -6.18 -9.31 -4.23
CA LEU A 120 -6.25 -10.70 -3.82
C LEU A 120 -4.90 -11.36 -4.00
N HIS A 121 -4.35 -11.91 -2.93
CA HIS A 121 -3.24 -12.84 -3.01
C HIS A 121 -3.77 -14.26 -3.14
N ARG A 122 -3.45 -14.93 -4.25
CA ARG A 122 -3.81 -16.34 -4.50
C ARG A 122 -2.58 -17.24 -4.36
N ASN A 123 -2.75 -18.41 -3.76
CA ASN A 123 -1.72 -19.45 -3.77
C ASN A 123 -1.61 -20.14 -5.14
N ARG A 124 -0.70 -21.12 -5.25
CA ARG A 124 -0.48 -21.89 -6.50
C ARG A 124 -1.70 -22.69 -6.98
N ASP A 125 -2.63 -23.00 -6.08
CA ASP A 125 -3.87 -23.72 -6.39
C ASP A 125 -5.03 -22.76 -6.74
N GLY A 126 -4.77 -21.45 -6.81
CA GLY A 126 -5.76 -20.42 -7.12
C GLY A 126 -6.65 -19.99 -5.95
N VAL A 127 -6.39 -20.49 -4.73
CA VAL A 127 -7.12 -20.15 -3.50
C VAL A 127 -6.68 -18.78 -2.99
N ILE A 128 -7.65 -17.91 -2.69
CA ILE A 128 -7.41 -16.61 -2.07
C ILE A 128 -6.89 -16.85 -0.64
N GLN A 129 -5.66 -16.42 -0.39
CA GLN A 129 -5.05 -16.42 0.94
C GLN A 129 -5.35 -15.14 1.71
N PHE A 130 -5.25 -13.99 1.05
CA PHE A 130 -5.48 -12.70 1.67
C PHE A 130 -6.19 -11.75 0.71
N GLN A 131 -7.09 -10.97 1.27
CA GLN A 131 -7.43 -9.67 0.73
C GLN A 131 -6.43 -8.66 1.31
N ILE A 132 -5.75 -7.91 0.44
CA ILE A 132 -4.76 -6.90 0.82
C ILE A 132 -5.36 -5.54 0.54
N GLN A 133 -5.48 -4.70 1.57
CA GLN A 133 -6.00 -3.34 1.41
C GLN A 133 -4.88 -2.35 1.64
N THR A 134 -4.75 -1.41 0.72
CA THR A 134 -3.60 -0.51 0.69
C THR A 134 -4.09 0.91 0.64
N SER A 135 -3.66 1.72 1.58
CA SER A 135 -4.14 3.11 1.73
C SER A 135 -2.95 4.04 1.81
N ILE A 136 -2.96 5.10 1.00
CA ILE A 136 -1.94 6.15 1.02
C ILE A 136 -2.49 7.37 1.74
N PHE A 137 -1.74 7.85 2.74
CA PHE A 137 -2.05 9.05 3.51
C PHE A 137 -0.98 10.12 3.32
N GLY A 138 -1.41 11.38 3.24
CA GLY A 138 -0.49 12.52 3.21
C GLY A 138 -1.18 13.81 2.76
N ALA A 139 -0.38 14.86 2.56
CA ALA A 139 -0.81 16.02 1.81
C ALA A 139 -0.57 15.73 0.32
N PRO A 140 -1.59 15.80 -0.55
CA PRO A 140 -1.35 15.68 -1.99
C PRO A 140 -0.49 16.89 -2.40
N PRO A 141 0.70 16.68 -2.97
CA PRO A 141 1.52 17.80 -3.40
C PRO A 141 0.82 18.57 -4.51
N GLU A 142 0.93 19.90 -4.47
CA GLU A 142 0.24 20.79 -5.41
C GLU A 142 0.58 20.48 -6.87
N ASN A 143 1.78 19.92 -7.10
CA ASN A 143 2.32 19.60 -8.41
C ASN A 143 1.79 18.28 -9.00
N LEU A 144 1.21 17.38 -8.19
CA LEU A 144 0.58 16.14 -8.68
C LEU A 144 -0.85 16.36 -9.22
N LYS A 145 -1.36 17.59 -9.22
CA LYS A 145 -2.74 17.92 -9.66
C LYS A 145 -2.94 17.94 -11.18
N HIS A 146 -1.87 17.87 -11.98
CA HIS A 146 -1.92 18.08 -13.43
C HIS A 146 -1.60 16.85 -14.29
N VAL A 147 -1.65 15.64 -13.71
CA VAL A 147 -1.54 14.37 -14.44
C VAL A 147 -2.82 13.55 -14.28
#